data_AF-A0A2K3JV45-F1
#
_entry.id   AF-A0A2K3JV45-F1
#
_cell.length_a   1.000
_cell.length_b   1.000
_cell.length_c   1.000
_cell.angle_alpha   90.00
_cell.angle_beta   90.00
_cell.angle_gamma   90.00
#
_symmetry.space_group_name_H-M   'P 1'
#
loop_
_entity.id
_entity.type
_entity.pdbx_description
1 polymer ?
#
loop_
_entity_poly.entity_id
_entity_poly.type
_entity_poly.pdbx_seq_one_letter_code
_entity_poly.pdbx_strand_id
1 'polypeptide(L)' 'MNLQEAVVEPPYVAFAIRPNPGVWEHVRVNSEDLSVEPITSTQYLKFKER' A
#
# COMPACT_ATOMS: atom_id res chain seq x y z
N MET A 1 2.73 14.61 -6.27
CA MET A 1 1.91 13.47 -5.82
C MET A 1 2.70 12.22 -6.15
N ASN A 2 3.11 11.44 -5.15
CA ASN A 2 4.14 10.39 -5.28
C ASN A 2 3.57 8.96 -5.22
N LEU A 3 2.24 8.83 -5.24
CA LEU A 3 1.54 7.55 -5.29
C LEU A 3 1.69 6.93 -6.68
N GLN A 4 2.18 5.69 -6.76
CA GLN A 4 2.38 4.99 -8.02
C GLN A 4 1.21 4.05 -8.32
N GLU A 5 0.74 3.31 -7.33
CA GLU A 5 -0.34 2.36 -7.47
C GLU A 5 -1.05 2.11 -6.14
N ALA A 6 -2.30 1.67 -6.23
CA ALA A 6 -3.11 1.24 -5.10
C ALA A 6 -3.83 -0.06 -5.46
N VAL A 7 -3.88 -0.99 -4.52
CA VAL A 7 -4.60 -2.26 -4.61
C VAL A 7 -5.76 -2.21 -3.64
N VAL A 8 -6.97 -2.49 -4.12
CA VAL A 8 -8.18 -2.52 -3.30
C VAL A 8 -8.53 -3.97 -3.00
N GLU A 9 -8.36 -4.39 -1.75
CA GLU A 9 -8.75 -5.71 -1.25
C GLU A 9 -9.51 -5.50 0.06
N PRO A 10 -10.86 -5.51 0.06
CA PRO A 10 -11.64 -5.25 1.26
C PRO A 10 -11.22 -6.12 2.46
N PRO A 11 -11.03 -5.54 3.67
CA PRO A 11 -11.32 -4.15 4.05
C PRO A 11 -10.14 -3.18 3.87
N TYR A 12 -9.10 -3.54 3.13
CA TYR A 12 -7.88 -2.77 3.00
C TYR A 12 -7.70 -2.14 1.62
N VAL A 13 -7.05 -0.98 1.60
CA VAL A 13 -6.43 -0.40 0.40
C VAL A 13 -4.94 -0.33 0.64
N ALA A 14 -4.17 -1.08 -0.12
CA ALA A 14 -2.71 -1.07 -0.06
C ALA A 14 -2.14 -0.08 -1.07
N PHE A 15 -1.20 0.76 -0.68
CA PHE A 15 -0.60 1.80 -1.52
C PHE A 15 0.90 1.54 -1.70
N ALA A 16 1.41 1.72 -2.92
CA ALA A 16 2.83 1.84 -3.20
C ALA A 16 3.20 3.29 -3.52
N ILE A 17 4.04 3.87 -2.67
CA ILE A 17 4.45 5.26 -2.73
C ILE A 17 5.93 5.30 -3.08
N ARG A 18 6.32 6.23 -3.96
CA ARG A 18 7.70 6.42 -4.39
C ARG A 18 8.15 7.86 -4.13
N PRO A 19 8.56 8.20 -2.89
CA PRO A 19 8.94 9.57 -2.54
C PRO A 19 10.14 10.08 -3.32
N ASN A 20 11.11 9.19 -3.57
CA ASN A 20 12.33 9.46 -4.34
C ASN A 20 12.60 8.30 -5.32
N PRO A 21 13.33 8.55 -6.43
CA PRO A 21 13.76 7.47 -7.31
C PRO A 21 14.54 6.38 -6.55
N GLY A 22 14.04 5.14 -6.59
CA GLY A 22 14.65 3.98 -5.94
C GLY A 22 14.21 3.75 -4.49
N VAL A 23 13.45 4.68 -3.90
CA VAL A 23 12.88 4.56 -2.55
C VAL A 23 11.40 4.21 -2.66
N TRP A 24 11.00 3.12 -2.01
CA TRP A 24 9.63 2.64 -2.00
C TRP A 24 9.11 2.53 -0.57
N GLU A 25 7.90 3.03 -0.36
CA GLU A 25 7.16 2.90 0.87
C GLU A 25 5.84 2.21 0.56
N HIS A 26 5.46 1.28 1.42
CA HIS A 26 4.19 0.57 1.28
C HIS A 26 3.40 0.73 2.57
N VAL A 27 2.13 1.08 2.42
CA VAL A 27 1.20 1.20 3.54
C VAL A 27 -0.10 0.51 3.16
N ARG A 28 -0.82 -0.01 4.15
CA ARG A 28 -2.23 -0.37 3.99
C ARG A 28 -3.09 0.58 4.82
N VAL A 29 -4.26 0.86 4.31
CA VAL A 29 -5.29 1.65 5.00
C VAL A 29 -6.53 0.79 5.15
N ASN A 30 -7.06 0.70 6.36
CA ASN A 30 -8.34 0.05 6.58
C ASN A 30 -9.49 1.00 6.15
N SER A 31 -10.42 0.51 5.34
CA SER A 31 -11.54 1.30 4.82
C SER A 31 -12.59 1.67 5.86
N GLU A 32 -12.62 0.97 7.00
CA GLU A 32 -13.64 1.15 8.05
C GLU A 32 -13.26 2.24 9.05
N ASP A 33 -12.01 2.22 9.53
CA ASP A 33 -11.52 3.14 10.58
C ASP A 33 -10.41 4.09 10.10
N LEU A 34 -9.99 3.98 8.84
CA LEU A 34 -8.92 4.77 8.22
C LEU A 34 -7.55 4.62 8.92
N SER A 35 -7.37 3.56 9.71
CA SER A 35 -6.06 3.24 10.30
C SER A 35 -5.04 2.96 9.21
N VAL A 36 -3.84 3.52 9.39
CA VAL A 36 -2.73 3.40 8.44
C VAL A 36 -1.63 2.57 9.07
N GLU A 37 -1.22 1.52 8.38
CA GLU A 37 -0.15 0.64 8.85
C GLU A 37 0.94 0.49 7.78
N PRO A 38 2.23 0.67 8.14
CA PRO A 38 3.32 0.38 7.24
C PRO A 38 3.39 -1.13 6.98
N ILE A 39 3.64 -1.50 5.73
CA ILE A 39 3.81 -2.89 5.31
C ILE A 39 5.11 -3.06 4.55
N THR A 40 5.61 -4.30 4.54
CA THR A 40 6.77 -4.69 3.74
C THR A 40 6.39 -4.82 2.26
N SER A 41 7.37 -4.72 1.37
CA SER A 41 7.16 -4.95 -0.07
C SER A 41 6.56 -6.33 -0.35
N THR A 42 6.94 -7.37 0.40
CA THR A 42 6.38 -8.72 0.27
C THR A 42 4.90 -8.76 0.65
N GLN A 43 4.50 -8.06 1.71
CA GLN A 43 3.08 -7.96 2.08
C GLN A 43 2.28 -7.23 1.01
N TYR A 44 2.83 -6.15 0.46
CA TYR A 44 2.20 -5.42 -0.64
C TYR A 44 2.03 -6.30 -1.90
N LEU A 45 3.05 -7.09 -2.28
CA LEU A 45 2.94 -8.00 -3.42
C LEU A 45 1.87 -9.08 -3.20
N LYS A 46 1.70 -9.58 -1.97
CA LYS A 46 0.60 -10.51 -1.65
C LYS A 46 -0.78 -9.91 -1.90
N PHE A 47 -0.97 -8.60 -1.73
CA PHE A 47 -2.21 -7.94 -2.12
C PHE A 47 -2.41 -7.96 -3.65
N LYS A 48 -1.34 -7.84 -4.44
CA LYS A 48 -1.42 -7.84 -5.92
C LYS A 48 -1.68 -9.22 -6.53
N GLU A 49 -1.34 -10.28 -5.81
CA GLU A 49 -1.38 -11.67 -6.31
C GLU A 49 -2.71 -12.38 -6.04
N ARG A 50 -3.63 -11.76 -5.30
CA ARG A 50 -4.96 -12.29 -5.03
C ARG A 50 -5.98 -11.72 -6.01
#